data_AF-A0A2D9VQV3-F1
#
_entry.id   AF-A0A2D9VQV3-F1
#
_cell.length_a   1.000
_cell.length_b   1.000
_cell.length_c   1.000
_cell.angle_alpha   90.00
_cell.angle_beta   90.00
_cell.angle_gamma   90.00
#
_symmetry.space_group_name_H-M   'P 1'
#
loop_
_entity.id
_entity.type
_entity.pdbx_description
1 polymer ?
#
loop_
_entity_poly.entity_id
_entity_poly.type
_entity_poly.pdbx_seq_one_letter_code
_entity_poly.pdbx_strand_id
1 'polypeptide(L)'
;MKKLLLTILSLMTLYSFSQTTHTVNGGMSGNTFYFTPENLTIEQGDIVVWINDSGCHDVNGITNSITNEPFNNPESFASDVTCEVGAEIFTYTFSIPGQYNYDCSVGSHAANGMVGTITVNEAESGCEDDNTTVESVLGNFSIDNCTALVTYLNANYGYDLVTSCSWNGQPMIDLGGLTIGDICQCTCEEVQNTSIIESNITEKYLFSININGSIIQHTEKNTIVFDVYDSGKIIKKLVGN
;
A
#
# COMPACT_ATOMS: atom_id res chain seq x y z
N MET A 1 -17.14 -33.71 31.33
CA MET A 1 -16.87 -32.32 31.74
C MET A 1 -15.36 -32.07 31.70
N LYS A 2 -14.97 -30.97 31.04
CA LYS A 2 -13.62 -30.43 30.83
C LYS A 2 -12.75 -31.05 29.72
N LYS A 3 -12.02 -30.14 29.04
CA LYS A 3 -11.09 -30.24 27.90
C LYS A 3 -11.83 -29.98 26.58
N LEU A 4 -11.50 -29.00 25.75
CA LEU A 4 -10.51 -27.93 25.82
C LEU A 4 -10.98 -26.90 24.76
N LEU A 5 -11.66 -25.84 25.16
CA LEU A 5 -11.91 -24.70 24.25
C LEU A 5 -10.64 -23.86 24.30
N LEU A 6 -9.71 -24.08 23.37
CA LEU A 6 -8.56 -23.20 23.20
C LEU A 6 -8.26 -23.02 21.71
N THR A 7 -8.22 -21.74 21.34
CA THR A 7 -7.38 -21.14 20.28
C THR A 7 -7.64 -21.56 18.84
N ILE A 8 -8.57 -20.84 18.19
CA ILE A 8 -8.33 -20.30 16.85
C ILE A 8 -8.81 -18.84 16.85
N LEU A 9 -8.11 -17.99 17.62
CA LEU A 9 -8.05 -16.57 17.28
C LEU A 9 -6.85 -16.47 16.34
N SER A 10 -7.09 -16.82 15.07
CA SER A 10 -6.14 -16.57 13.99
C SER A 10 -5.90 -15.07 14.00
N LEU A 11 -4.69 -14.73 14.42
CA LEU A 11 -4.14 -13.38 14.44
C LEU A 11 -4.03 -12.98 12.96
N MET A 12 -5.11 -12.44 12.42
CA MET A 12 -5.11 -11.74 11.16
C MET A 12 -4.38 -10.42 11.44
N THR A 13 -3.05 -10.47 11.44
CA THR A 13 -2.20 -9.28 11.41
C THR A 13 -2.45 -8.64 10.05
N LEU A 14 -3.48 -7.80 10.01
CA LEU A 14 -3.62 -6.80 8.98
C LEU A 14 -2.33 -5.99 9.02
N TYR A 15 -1.49 -6.13 7.99
CA TYR A 15 -0.44 -5.18 7.69
C TYR A 15 -1.13 -3.85 7.45
N SER A 16 -1.35 -3.13 8.54
CA SER A 16 -1.81 -1.76 8.50
C SER A 16 -0.56 -0.99 8.17
N PHE A 17 -0.44 -0.50 6.93
CA PHE A 17 0.33 0.73 6.75
C PHE A 17 -0.20 1.68 7.82
N SER A 18 0.64 2.07 8.78
CA SER A 18 0.23 2.96 9.85
C SER A 18 0.05 4.35 9.24
N GLN A 19 -1.05 4.54 8.52
CA GLN A 19 -1.40 5.81 7.92
C GLN A 19 -1.62 6.80 9.06
N THR A 20 -0.68 7.72 9.21
CA THR A 20 -0.77 8.77 10.21
C THR A 20 -1.59 9.92 9.63
N THR A 21 -2.50 10.44 10.43
CA THR A 21 -3.25 11.65 10.08
C THR A 21 -2.60 12.84 10.76
N HIS A 22 -2.18 13.81 9.97
CA HIS A 22 -1.61 15.07 10.41
C HIS A 22 -2.64 16.19 10.26
N THR A 23 -2.55 17.19 11.13
CA THR A 23 -3.43 18.35 11.09
C THR A 23 -2.64 19.61 10.79
N VAL A 24 -3.13 20.38 9.82
CA VAL A 24 -2.69 21.75 9.54
C VAL A 24 -3.88 22.67 9.81
N ASN A 25 -3.68 23.75 10.57
CA ASN A 25 -4.73 24.74 10.78
C ASN A 25 -4.53 25.93 9.84
N GLY A 26 -5.60 26.38 9.19
CA GLY A 26 -5.63 27.55 8.32
C GLY A 26 -6.44 28.67 8.96
N GLY A 27 -5.88 29.88 9.02
CA GLY A 27 -6.59 31.00 9.64
C GLY A 27 -5.94 32.36 9.41
N MET A 28 -6.40 33.35 10.16
CA MET A 28 -5.90 34.72 10.10
C MET A 28 -5.63 35.32 11.48
N SER A 29 -4.60 36.17 11.56
CA SER A 29 -4.27 36.97 12.74
C SER A 29 -4.02 38.41 12.31
N GLY A 30 -4.99 39.29 12.52
CA GLY A 30 -4.92 40.65 11.97
C GLY A 30 -4.90 40.64 10.44
N ASN A 31 -3.85 41.20 9.83
CA ASN A 31 -3.67 41.24 8.37
C ASN A 31 -2.78 40.11 7.82
N THR A 32 -2.37 39.16 8.67
CA THR A 32 -1.58 38.00 8.25
C THR A 32 -2.46 36.76 8.17
N PHE A 33 -2.21 35.93 7.18
CA PHE A 33 -2.91 34.67 6.94
C PHE A 33 -1.90 33.54 7.03
N TYR A 34 -2.29 32.39 7.55
CA TYR A 34 -1.35 31.33 7.89
C TYR A 34 -1.89 29.93 7.62
N PHE A 35 -0.96 29.01 7.37
CA PHE A 35 -1.09 27.59 7.68
C PHE A 35 -0.19 27.27 8.88
N THR A 36 -0.62 26.42 9.80
CA THR A 36 0.17 26.01 10.97
C THR A 36 0.03 24.52 11.25
N PRO A 37 1.11 23.74 11.18
CA PRO A 37 2.46 24.16 10.77
C PRO A 37 2.52 24.58 9.30
N GLU A 38 3.38 25.56 8.99
CA GLU A 38 3.65 26.00 7.60
C GLU A 38 4.44 24.93 6.83
N ASN A 39 5.38 24.25 7.51
CA ASN A 39 6.20 23.20 6.96
C ASN A 39 5.93 21.91 7.73
N LEU A 40 5.51 20.87 7.01
CA LEU A 40 5.18 19.57 7.57
C LEU A 40 6.03 18.49 6.90
N THR A 41 6.55 17.55 7.69
CA THR A 41 7.20 16.35 7.17
C THR A 41 6.34 15.15 7.53
N ILE A 42 6.02 14.33 6.53
CA ILE A 42 5.17 13.14 6.66
C ILE A 42 5.78 11.96 5.91
N GLU A 43 5.23 10.76 6.10
CA GLU A 43 5.61 9.57 5.35
C GLU A 43 4.65 9.32 4.19
N GLN A 44 5.14 8.64 3.15
CA GLN A 44 4.31 8.20 2.04
C GLN A 44 3.12 7.38 2.56
N GLY A 45 1.94 7.72 2.09
CA GLY A 45 0.68 7.14 2.52
C GLY A 45 -0.03 7.92 3.62
N ASP A 46 0.62 8.90 4.28
CA ASP A 46 -0.02 9.71 5.33
C ASP A 46 -1.14 10.61 4.79
N ILE A 47 -2.04 11.01 5.69
CA ILE A 47 -3.14 11.93 5.43
C ILE A 47 -2.82 13.28 6.06
N VAL A 48 -3.09 14.37 5.35
CA VAL A 48 -3.13 15.72 5.94
C VAL A 48 -4.56 16.22 5.89
N VAL A 49 -5.04 16.71 7.04
CA VAL A 49 -6.33 17.37 7.21
C VAL A 49 -6.09 18.83 7.53
N TRP A 50 -6.70 19.72 6.75
CA TRP A 50 -6.66 21.16 6.98
C TRP A 50 -7.94 21.60 7.71
N ILE A 51 -7.80 22.22 8.87
CA ILE A 51 -8.93 22.72 9.68
C ILE A 51 -8.98 24.25 9.63
N ASN A 52 -10.17 24.82 9.48
CA ASN A 52 -10.37 26.26 9.42
C ASN A 52 -10.48 26.88 10.82
N ASP A 53 -9.46 27.62 11.27
CA ASP A 53 -9.48 28.33 12.55
C ASP A 53 -10.30 29.63 12.49
N SER A 54 -10.40 30.26 11.31
CA SER A 54 -11.09 31.54 11.10
C SER A 54 -11.11 31.91 9.62
N GLY A 55 -12.12 32.64 9.15
CA GLY A 55 -12.09 33.21 7.79
C GLY A 55 -12.47 32.21 6.69
N CYS A 56 -12.10 32.54 5.45
CA CYS A 56 -12.39 31.77 4.26
C CYS A 56 -11.10 31.30 3.60
N HIS A 57 -10.92 29.98 3.50
CA HIS A 57 -9.68 29.37 3.05
C HIS A 57 -9.92 28.18 2.14
N ASP A 58 -9.04 28.00 1.18
CA ASP A 58 -8.84 26.79 0.41
C ASP A 58 -7.39 26.31 0.59
N VAL A 59 -7.13 25.11 0.09
CA VAL A 59 -5.80 24.53 -0.11
C VAL A 59 -5.62 24.32 -1.60
N ASN A 60 -4.64 25.00 -2.20
CA ASN A 60 -4.32 24.94 -3.62
C ASN A 60 -2.87 24.51 -3.85
N GLY A 61 -2.68 23.29 -4.35
CA GLY A 61 -1.39 22.71 -4.72
C GLY A 61 -1.14 22.67 -6.24
N ILE A 62 -1.89 23.42 -7.05
CA ILE A 62 -1.79 23.36 -8.52
C ILE A 62 -0.94 24.50 -9.07
N THR A 63 -1.35 25.74 -8.81
CA THR A 63 -0.71 26.95 -9.35
C THR A 63 -0.41 27.92 -8.23
N ASN A 64 0.79 28.49 -8.21
CA ASN A 64 1.17 29.50 -7.24
C ASN A 64 0.35 30.78 -7.45
N SER A 65 -0.45 31.17 -6.46
CA SER A 65 -1.37 32.31 -6.51
C SER A 65 -0.65 33.67 -6.52
N ILE A 66 0.65 33.71 -6.23
CA ILE A 66 1.49 34.91 -6.26
C ILE A 66 2.14 35.08 -7.63
N THR A 67 2.68 34.01 -8.22
CA THR A 67 3.44 34.07 -9.47
C THR A 67 2.63 33.69 -10.71
N ASN A 68 1.49 32.99 -10.53
CA ASN A 68 0.69 32.33 -11.56
C ASN A 68 1.42 31.19 -12.32
N GLU A 69 2.52 30.67 -11.76
CA GLU A 69 3.23 29.52 -12.30
C GLU A 69 2.80 28.22 -11.61
N PRO A 70 2.80 27.07 -12.31
CA PRO A 70 2.47 25.80 -11.69
C PRO A 70 3.47 25.43 -10.58
N PHE A 71 2.98 24.82 -9.49
CA PHE A 71 3.86 24.32 -8.43
C PHE A 71 4.69 23.11 -8.87
N ASN A 72 4.23 22.36 -9.88
CA ASN A 72 4.87 21.13 -10.36
C ASN A 72 5.12 20.10 -9.23
N ASN A 73 4.15 20.00 -8.32
CA ASN A 73 4.16 18.97 -7.27
C ASN A 73 4.10 17.56 -7.88
N PRO A 74 4.58 16.52 -7.18
CA PRO A 74 4.52 15.14 -7.68
C PRO A 74 3.08 14.68 -7.98
N GLU A 75 2.11 15.16 -7.21
CA GLU A 75 0.67 14.96 -7.44
C GLU A 75 -0.09 16.29 -7.34
N SER A 76 -1.18 16.44 -8.10
CA SER A 76 -2.02 17.65 -8.07
C SER A 76 -3.14 17.50 -7.04
N PHE A 77 -3.33 18.51 -6.21
CA PHE A 77 -4.38 18.55 -5.19
C PHE A 77 -4.91 19.99 -5.03
N ALA A 78 -6.22 20.13 -4.83
CA ALA A 78 -6.87 21.39 -4.54
C ALA A 78 -8.24 21.16 -3.91
N SER A 79 -8.77 22.18 -3.26
CA SER A 79 -10.09 22.21 -2.63
C SER A 79 -10.89 23.43 -3.05
N ASP A 80 -12.21 23.37 -2.85
CA ASP A 80 -13.06 24.55 -2.87
C ASP A 80 -12.84 25.40 -1.61
N VAL A 81 -13.22 26.68 -1.67
CA VAL A 81 -13.11 27.60 -0.52
C VAL A 81 -14.11 27.23 0.58
N THR A 82 -13.61 27.10 1.80
CA THR A 82 -14.40 26.86 3.02
C THR A 82 -14.35 28.07 3.94
N CYS A 83 -15.53 28.57 4.35
CA CYS A 83 -15.70 29.76 5.21
C CYS A 83 -16.22 29.44 6.62
N GLU A 84 -16.47 28.17 6.92
CA GLU A 84 -17.01 27.75 8.20
C GLU A 84 -15.88 27.51 9.20
N VAL A 85 -15.90 28.24 10.32
CA VAL A 85 -14.91 28.10 11.38
C VAL A 85 -15.11 26.77 12.11
N GLY A 86 -14.02 26.04 12.30
CA GLY A 86 -13.97 24.68 12.86
C GLY A 86 -14.24 23.57 11.84
N ALA A 87 -14.55 23.90 10.59
CA ALA A 87 -14.76 22.92 9.54
C ALA A 87 -13.43 22.43 8.94
N GLU A 88 -13.47 21.25 8.35
CA GLU A 88 -12.40 20.78 7.46
C GLU A 88 -12.43 21.59 6.16
N ILE A 89 -11.30 22.20 5.82
CA ILE A 89 -11.09 22.85 4.53
C ILE A 89 -10.84 21.77 3.47
N PHE A 90 -9.96 20.82 3.78
CA PHE A 90 -9.56 19.76 2.86
C PHE A 90 -8.95 18.57 3.60
N THR A 91 -9.01 17.40 2.99
CA THR A 91 -8.27 16.19 3.38
C THR A 91 -7.60 15.60 2.15
N TYR A 92 -6.34 15.20 2.29
CA TYR A 92 -5.57 14.62 1.20
C TYR A 92 -4.61 13.54 1.68
N THR A 93 -4.54 12.43 0.94
CA THR A 93 -3.57 11.36 1.15
C THR A 93 -2.41 11.53 0.18
N PHE A 94 -1.18 11.59 0.69
CA PHE A 94 0.01 11.76 -0.14
C PHE A 94 0.61 10.40 -0.50
N SER A 95 0.63 10.04 -1.78
CA SER A 95 1.03 8.69 -2.22
C SER A 95 2.38 8.64 -2.92
N ILE A 96 2.90 9.79 -3.38
CA ILE A 96 4.20 9.91 -4.03
C ILE A 96 5.17 10.73 -3.16
N PRO A 97 6.37 10.20 -2.82
CA PRO A 97 7.41 10.94 -2.13
C PRO A 97 7.85 12.20 -2.89
N GLY A 98 8.23 13.23 -2.15
CA GLY A 98 8.73 14.49 -2.72
C GLY A 98 8.29 15.73 -1.95
N GLN A 99 8.63 16.88 -2.50
CA GLN A 99 8.23 18.17 -1.93
C GLN A 99 6.95 18.67 -2.60
N TYR A 100 5.98 19.06 -1.78
CA TYR A 100 4.70 19.63 -2.18
C TYR A 100 4.59 21.05 -1.66
N ASN A 101 4.31 22.00 -2.54
CA ASN A 101 4.06 23.39 -2.21
C ASN A 101 2.58 23.71 -2.43
N TYR A 102 1.98 24.49 -1.54
CA TYR A 102 0.59 24.92 -1.67
C TYR A 102 0.38 26.31 -1.08
N ASP A 103 -0.71 26.94 -1.48
CA ASP A 103 -1.14 28.21 -0.92
C ASP A 103 -2.67 28.30 -0.80
N CYS A 104 -3.14 29.41 -0.24
CA CYS A 104 -4.54 29.79 -0.29
C CYS A 104 -4.78 30.75 -1.46
N SER A 105 -5.64 30.35 -2.41
CA SER A 105 -5.94 31.12 -3.62
C SER A 105 -6.97 32.24 -3.40
N VAL A 106 -7.52 32.33 -2.18
CA VAL A 106 -8.47 33.37 -1.81
C VAL A 106 -7.79 34.75 -1.78
N GLY A 107 -8.16 35.59 -2.75
CA GLY A 107 -7.78 37.00 -2.80
C GLY A 107 -6.27 37.22 -2.75
N SER A 108 -5.78 37.81 -1.67
CA SER A 108 -4.34 38.06 -1.45
C SER A 108 -3.78 37.27 -0.28
N HIS A 109 -4.43 36.18 0.16
CA HIS A 109 -4.00 35.41 1.33
C HIS A 109 -2.58 34.84 1.16
N ALA A 110 -2.28 34.21 0.02
CA ALA A 110 -0.93 33.74 -0.30
C ALA A 110 0.12 34.86 -0.23
N ALA A 111 -0.17 36.01 -0.85
CA ALA A 111 0.72 37.18 -0.84
C ALA A 111 0.91 37.79 0.56
N ASN A 112 0.00 37.50 1.51
CA ASN A 112 0.07 37.92 2.90
C ASN A 112 0.52 36.78 3.85
N GLY A 113 1.17 35.74 3.31
CA GLY A 113 1.86 34.70 4.07
C GLY A 113 1.17 33.34 4.14
N MET A 114 0.01 33.16 3.51
CA MET A 114 -0.71 31.88 3.54
C MET A 114 -0.19 30.90 2.48
N VAL A 115 1.04 30.47 2.70
CA VAL A 115 1.75 29.45 1.92
C VAL A 115 2.13 28.30 2.84
N GLY A 116 2.33 27.11 2.29
CA GLY A 116 2.78 25.96 3.06
C GLY A 116 3.56 24.96 2.22
N THR A 117 4.35 24.13 2.90
CA THR A 117 5.10 23.04 2.28
C THR A 117 4.89 21.73 3.03
N ILE A 118 4.82 20.63 2.28
CA ILE A 118 4.81 19.27 2.80
C ILE A 118 5.98 18.52 2.16
N THR A 119 6.82 17.93 3.00
CA THR A 119 7.86 16.98 2.57
C THR A 119 7.36 15.58 2.86
N VAL A 120 7.15 14.79 1.80
CA VAL A 120 6.73 13.40 1.88
C VAL A 120 7.96 12.53 1.72
N ASN A 121 8.37 11.86 2.79
CA ASN A 121 9.44 10.87 2.74
C ASN A 121 8.92 9.57 2.16
N GLU A 122 9.79 8.79 1.52
CA GLU A 122 9.50 7.37 1.28
C GLU A 122 9.15 6.70 2.61
N ALA A 123 8.06 5.93 2.62
CA ALA A 123 7.78 5.11 3.78
C ALA A 123 8.88 4.05 3.86
N GLU A 124 9.56 3.96 5.00
CA GLU A 124 10.46 2.84 5.23
C GLU A 124 9.63 1.56 5.21
N SER A 125 10.02 0.58 4.39
CA SER A 125 9.43 -0.75 4.43
C SER A 125 9.60 -1.25 5.87
N GLY A 126 8.53 -1.68 6.53
CA GLY A 126 8.58 -2.14 7.93
C GLY A 126 9.32 -3.47 8.12
N CYS A 127 10.13 -3.87 7.14
CA CYS A 127 10.93 -5.07 7.06
C CYS A 127 12.41 -4.69 6.99
N GLU A 128 13.29 -5.63 7.38
CA GLU A 128 14.72 -5.54 7.12
C GLU A 128 15.25 -6.93 6.69
N ASP A 129 16.13 -6.94 5.69
CA ASP A 129 16.89 -8.13 5.31
C ASP A 129 18.20 -8.21 6.10
N ASP A 130 18.37 -9.25 6.91
CA ASP A 130 19.61 -9.58 7.60
C ASP A 130 20.59 -10.33 6.68
N ASN A 131 21.13 -9.57 5.73
CA ASN A 131 22.17 -10.05 4.81
C ASN A 131 23.44 -10.52 5.55
N THR A 132 23.71 -9.97 6.75
CA THR A 132 24.86 -10.38 7.57
C THR A 132 24.73 -11.82 8.01
N THR A 133 23.54 -12.21 8.48
CA THR A 133 23.25 -13.61 8.81
C THR A 133 23.37 -14.48 7.56
N VAL A 134 22.79 -14.09 6.42
CA VAL A 134 22.90 -14.86 5.16
C VAL A 134 24.36 -15.11 4.78
N GLU A 135 25.19 -14.06 4.71
CA GLU A 135 26.62 -14.18 4.40
C GLU A 135 27.34 -15.09 5.41
N SER A 136 27.02 -14.97 6.70
CA SER A 136 27.67 -15.75 7.74
C SER A 136 27.45 -17.26 7.62
N VAL A 137 26.26 -17.69 7.15
CA VAL A 137 25.94 -19.12 7.05
C VAL A 137 26.16 -19.67 5.64
N LEU A 138 25.99 -18.84 4.60
CA LEU A 138 25.99 -19.26 3.20
C LEU A 138 27.09 -18.61 2.34
N GLY A 139 27.94 -17.75 2.89
CA GLY A 139 29.02 -17.08 2.15
C GLY A 139 29.99 -18.05 1.47
N ASN A 140 30.19 -19.26 2.03
CA ASN A 140 30.98 -20.31 1.40
C ASN A 140 30.39 -20.85 0.09
N PHE A 141 29.10 -20.61 -0.15
CA PHE A 141 28.40 -20.90 -1.41
C PHE A 141 28.32 -19.68 -2.34
N SER A 142 29.02 -18.59 -2.00
CA SER A 142 28.95 -17.30 -2.71
C SER A 142 27.55 -16.68 -2.70
N ILE A 143 26.84 -16.87 -1.58
CA ILE A 143 25.55 -16.26 -1.29
C ILE A 143 25.76 -15.30 -0.12
N ASP A 144 25.65 -14.00 -0.38
CA ASP A 144 25.98 -12.92 0.56
C ASP A 144 24.78 -12.04 0.91
N ASN A 145 23.62 -12.27 0.29
CA ASN A 145 22.41 -11.51 0.53
C ASN A 145 21.13 -12.32 0.29
N CYS A 146 20.02 -11.82 0.82
CA CYS A 146 18.70 -12.45 0.77
C CYS A 146 18.18 -12.67 -0.66
N THR A 147 18.39 -11.71 -1.56
CA THR A 147 18.01 -11.86 -2.98
C THR A 147 18.80 -13.00 -3.65
N ALA A 148 20.11 -13.09 -3.41
CA ALA A 148 20.96 -14.15 -3.93
C ALA A 148 20.54 -15.53 -3.38
N LEU A 149 20.16 -15.60 -2.11
CA LEU A 149 19.68 -16.83 -1.48
C LEU A 149 18.40 -17.35 -2.14
N VAL A 150 17.37 -16.52 -2.26
CA VAL A 150 16.11 -16.91 -2.91
C VAL A 150 16.34 -17.29 -4.37
N THR A 151 17.17 -16.53 -5.10
CA THR A 151 17.53 -16.83 -6.49
C THR A 151 18.23 -18.20 -6.60
N TYR A 152 19.14 -18.49 -5.68
CA TYR A 152 19.85 -19.77 -5.63
C TYR A 152 18.87 -20.93 -5.37
N LEU A 153 17.92 -20.77 -4.46
CA LEU A 153 16.93 -21.80 -4.14
C LEU A 153 16.00 -22.08 -5.32
N ASN A 154 15.56 -21.03 -6.01
CA ASN A 154 14.78 -21.18 -7.23
C ASN A 154 15.56 -21.92 -8.32
N ALA A 155 16.79 -21.50 -8.60
CA ALA A 155 17.59 -22.04 -9.69
C ALA A 155 18.02 -23.50 -9.46
N ASN A 156 18.32 -23.89 -8.23
CA ASN A 156 18.89 -25.22 -7.92
C ASN A 156 17.84 -26.21 -7.40
N TYR A 157 16.79 -25.73 -6.74
CA TYR A 157 15.79 -26.59 -6.10
C TYR A 157 14.36 -26.34 -6.61
N GLY A 158 14.16 -25.34 -7.48
CA GLY A 158 12.84 -25.01 -8.02
C GLY A 158 11.90 -24.37 -7.00
N TYR A 159 12.42 -23.87 -5.87
CA TYR A 159 11.59 -23.25 -4.85
C TYR A 159 11.05 -21.91 -5.38
N ASP A 160 9.74 -21.74 -5.32
CA ASP A 160 9.13 -20.42 -5.51
C ASP A 160 9.45 -19.52 -4.30
N LEU A 161 9.07 -18.24 -4.38
CA LEU A 161 9.37 -17.27 -3.34
C LEU A 161 8.75 -17.70 -1.99
N VAL A 162 7.50 -18.19 -2.00
CA VAL A 162 6.81 -18.68 -0.79
C VAL A 162 7.56 -19.83 -0.13
N THR A 163 7.94 -20.82 -0.92
CA THR A 163 8.65 -22.00 -0.44
C THR A 163 10.02 -21.62 0.08
N SER A 164 10.72 -20.72 -0.61
CA SER A 164 12.02 -20.19 -0.18
C SER A 164 11.89 -19.50 1.17
N CYS A 165 10.94 -18.57 1.31
CA CYS A 165 10.72 -17.80 2.53
C CYS A 165 10.21 -18.65 3.70
N SER A 166 9.49 -19.74 3.44
CA SER A 166 9.02 -20.66 4.48
C SER A 166 10.06 -21.72 4.87
N TRP A 167 11.19 -21.79 4.15
CA TRP A 167 12.21 -22.80 4.40
C TRP A 167 13.05 -22.43 5.63
N ASN A 168 13.23 -23.39 6.53
CA ASN A 168 14.03 -23.25 7.75
C ASN A 168 15.49 -23.70 7.59
N GLY A 169 15.93 -23.88 6.34
CA GLY A 169 17.28 -24.32 6.01
C GLY A 169 17.53 -25.83 6.11
N GLN A 170 16.68 -26.60 6.79
CA GLN A 170 16.95 -28.02 7.01
C GLN A 170 16.69 -28.88 5.75
N PRO A 171 17.46 -29.96 5.53
CA PRO A 171 18.60 -30.43 6.35
C PRO A 171 19.94 -29.77 5.99
N MET A 172 19.96 -28.79 5.08
CA MET A 172 21.19 -28.22 4.51
C MET A 172 21.92 -27.30 5.48
N ILE A 173 21.18 -26.53 6.26
CA ILE A 173 21.68 -25.46 7.11
C ILE A 173 20.78 -25.28 8.33
N ASP A 174 21.38 -25.02 9.49
CA ASP A 174 20.65 -24.75 10.72
C ASP A 174 20.56 -23.23 10.92
N LEU A 175 19.35 -22.69 10.76
CA LEU A 175 19.05 -21.28 10.98
C LEU A 175 18.61 -20.99 12.42
N GLY A 176 18.87 -21.90 13.38
CA GLY A 176 18.55 -21.68 14.79
C GLY A 176 17.05 -21.65 15.08
N GLY A 177 16.26 -22.30 14.22
CA GLY A 177 14.79 -22.31 14.29
C GLY A 177 14.11 -21.15 13.55
N LEU A 178 14.86 -20.27 12.91
CA LEU A 178 14.34 -19.25 11.99
C LEU A 178 14.06 -19.82 10.61
N THR A 179 13.17 -19.16 9.88
CA THR A 179 12.98 -19.34 8.44
C THR A 179 13.77 -18.30 7.65
N ILE A 180 13.93 -18.52 6.35
CA ILE A 180 14.46 -17.48 5.47
C ILE A 180 13.60 -16.22 5.53
N GLY A 181 12.27 -16.34 5.66
CA GLY A 181 11.39 -15.17 5.79
C GLY A 181 11.64 -14.35 7.05
N ASP A 182 12.12 -14.96 8.14
CA ASP A 182 12.47 -14.22 9.36
C ASP A 182 13.77 -13.42 9.20
N ILE A 183 14.71 -13.95 8.39
CA ILE A 183 16.02 -13.35 8.10
C ILE A 183 15.92 -12.35 6.94
N CYS A 184 15.08 -12.64 5.95
CA CYS A 184 14.98 -11.94 4.67
C CYS A 184 13.60 -11.33 4.49
N GLN A 185 13.21 -10.50 5.46
CA GLN A 185 11.83 -10.02 5.59
C GLN A 185 11.39 -9.20 4.37
N CYS A 186 12.27 -8.37 3.80
CA CYS A 186 11.97 -7.54 2.63
C CYS A 186 11.99 -8.33 1.33
N THR A 187 13.01 -9.17 1.14
CA THR A 187 13.04 -10.08 -0.02
C THR A 187 11.79 -10.98 -0.05
N CYS A 188 11.25 -11.30 1.14
CA CYS A 188 10.05 -12.10 1.31
C CYS A 188 8.74 -11.30 1.43
N GLU A 189 8.78 -9.97 1.32
CA GLU A 189 7.61 -9.10 1.50
C GLU A 189 6.62 -9.21 0.33
N GLU A 190 7.10 -9.56 -0.87
CA GLU A 190 6.24 -9.74 -2.06
C GLU A 190 5.58 -11.13 -2.16
N VAL A 191 4.89 -11.61 -1.11
CA VAL A 191 3.90 -12.69 -1.31
C VAL A 191 2.55 -12.53 -0.62
N GLN A 192 2.16 -11.31 -0.24
CA GLN A 192 0.76 -11.04 0.13
C GLN A 192 0.03 -10.21 -0.95
N ASN A 193 0.10 -10.67 -2.20
CA ASN A 193 -0.85 -10.34 -3.27
C ASN A 193 -0.73 -11.43 -4.35
N THR A 194 -1.58 -12.44 -4.47
CA THR A 194 -3.02 -12.54 -4.27
C THR A 194 -3.33 -13.92 -3.68
N SER A 195 -4.26 -13.96 -2.73
CA SER A 195 -4.67 -15.16 -2.02
C SER A 195 -5.36 -16.17 -2.97
N ILE A 196 -4.59 -17.01 -3.65
CA ILE A 196 -5.09 -18.29 -4.15
C ILE A 196 -4.04 -19.35 -3.83
N ILE A 197 -4.14 -19.92 -2.64
CA ILE A 197 -3.53 -21.22 -2.36
C ILE A 197 -4.41 -22.24 -3.09
N GLU A 198 -4.06 -22.59 -4.33
CA GLU A 198 -4.68 -23.74 -5.00
C GLU A 198 -4.19 -25.01 -4.30
N SER A 199 -4.91 -25.43 -3.26
CA SER A 199 -4.78 -26.78 -2.77
C SER A 199 -5.09 -27.74 -3.93
N ASN A 200 -4.21 -28.72 -4.19
CA ASN A 200 -4.41 -29.82 -5.15
C ASN A 200 -5.59 -30.71 -4.71
N ILE A 201 -6.79 -30.16 -4.69
CA ILE A 201 -8.05 -30.86 -4.45
C ILE A 201 -8.54 -31.34 -5.81
N THR A 202 -9.21 -32.49 -5.85
CA THR A 202 -9.99 -32.88 -7.01
C THR A 202 -11.10 -31.84 -7.23
N GLU A 203 -10.88 -30.92 -8.17
CA GLU A 203 -11.78 -29.79 -8.43
C GLU A 203 -13.14 -30.26 -8.90
N LYS A 204 -14.20 -29.76 -8.26
CA LYS A 204 -15.58 -30.06 -8.66
C LYS A 204 -16.18 -28.84 -9.36
N TYR A 205 -16.63 -29.04 -10.59
CA TYR A 205 -17.46 -28.05 -11.30
C TYR A 205 -18.71 -27.72 -10.48
N LEU A 206 -18.99 -26.44 -10.27
CA LEU A 206 -20.20 -25.96 -9.60
C LEU A 206 -21.24 -25.47 -10.61
N PHE A 207 -20.91 -24.41 -11.33
CA PHE A 207 -21.80 -23.77 -12.30
C PHE A 207 -20.99 -22.95 -13.30
N SER A 208 -21.64 -22.50 -14.36
CA SER A 208 -21.05 -21.55 -15.31
C SER A 208 -21.78 -20.22 -15.24
N ILE A 209 -21.08 -19.13 -15.52
CA ILE A 209 -21.66 -17.79 -15.67
C ILE A 209 -21.36 -17.20 -17.05
N ASN A 210 -22.22 -16.31 -17.53
CA ASN A 210 -21.96 -15.50 -18.71
C ASN A 210 -21.19 -14.21 -18.35
N ILE A 211 -20.86 -13.41 -19.36
CA ILE A 211 -20.15 -12.12 -19.20
C ILE A 211 -20.89 -11.09 -18.34
N ASN A 212 -22.20 -11.27 -18.12
CA ASN A 212 -23.01 -10.40 -17.27
C ASN A 212 -23.10 -10.93 -15.82
N GLY A 213 -22.33 -11.97 -15.47
CA GLY A 213 -22.33 -12.58 -14.14
C GLY A 213 -23.55 -13.44 -13.83
N SER A 214 -24.41 -13.72 -14.81
CA SER A 214 -25.60 -14.56 -14.60
C SER A 214 -25.25 -16.04 -14.76
N ILE A 215 -25.75 -16.88 -13.84
CA ILE A 215 -25.63 -18.33 -13.93
C ILE A 215 -26.34 -18.83 -15.19
N ILE A 216 -25.64 -19.59 -16.02
CA ILE A 216 -26.20 -20.18 -17.24
C ILE A 216 -26.70 -21.60 -16.95
N GLN A 217 -27.94 -21.88 -17.34
CA GLN A 217 -28.51 -23.24 -17.30
C GLN A 217 -28.36 -23.97 -18.64
N HIS A 218 -28.22 -23.22 -19.72
CA HIS A 218 -27.99 -23.73 -21.07
C HIS A 218 -26.92 -22.88 -21.74
N THR A 219 -25.99 -23.55 -22.41
CA THR A 219 -24.86 -22.91 -23.05
C THR A 219 -25.21 -22.57 -24.49
N GLU A 220 -25.27 -21.29 -24.83
CA GLU A 220 -25.50 -20.84 -26.21
C GLU A 220 -24.20 -20.87 -27.02
N LYS A 221 -24.29 -21.23 -28.31
CA LYS A 221 -23.14 -21.24 -29.22
C LYS A 221 -22.55 -19.84 -29.35
N ASN A 222 -21.24 -19.77 -29.57
CA ASN A 222 -20.49 -18.51 -29.71
C ASN A 222 -20.54 -17.60 -28.47
N THR A 223 -20.84 -18.13 -27.29
CA THR A 223 -20.77 -17.36 -26.03
C THR A 223 -19.48 -17.63 -25.28
N ILE A 224 -18.97 -16.58 -24.63
CA ILE A 224 -17.92 -16.70 -23.61
C ILE A 224 -18.61 -17.07 -22.31
N VAL A 225 -18.12 -18.14 -21.69
CA VAL A 225 -18.62 -18.60 -20.40
C VAL A 225 -17.45 -18.87 -19.46
N PHE A 226 -17.72 -18.69 -18.18
CA PHE A 226 -16.75 -18.89 -17.11
C PHE A 226 -17.24 -20.04 -16.24
N ASP A 227 -16.52 -21.17 -16.26
CA ASP A 227 -16.80 -22.31 -15.39
C ASP A 227 -16.20 -22.04 -14.01
N VAL A 228 -17.03 -22.11 -12.97
CA VAL A 228 -16.65 -21.88 -11.59
C VAL A 228 -16.55 -23.22 -10.87
N TYR A 229 -15.42 -23.43 -10.20
CA TYR A 229 -15.13 -24.64 -9.43
C TYR A 229 -15.21 -24.35 -7.92
N ASP A 230 -15.37 -25.39 -7.12
CA ASP A 230 -15.43 -25.30 -5.66
C ASP A 230 -14.15 -24.79 -5.01
N SER A 231 -13.01 -24.92 -5.70
CA SER A 231 -11.73 -24.32 -5.32
C SER A 231 -11.68 -22.79 -5.51
N GLY A 232 -12.69 -22.18 -6.15
CA GLY A 232 -12.66 -20.77 -6.57
C GLY A 232 -11.98 -20.53 -7.92
N LYS A 233 -11.38 -21.57 -8.52
CA LYS A 233 -10.83 -21.51 -9.88
C LYS A 233 -11.91 -21.18 -10.90
N ILE A 234 -11.54 -20.36 -11.88
CA ILE A 234 -12.40 -19.96 -12.99
C ILE A 234 -11.75 -20.34 -14.32
N ILE A 235 -12.42 -21.17 -15.12
CA ILE A 235 -11.98 -21.51 -16.49
C ILE A 235 -12.84 -20.74 -17.50
N LYS A 236 -12.21 -19.85 -18.27
CA LYS A 236 -12.85 -19.17 -19.39
C LYS A 236 -12.84 -20.08 -20.62
N LYS A 237 -14.02 -20.33 -21.20
CA LYS A 237 -14.15 -21.09 -22.46
C LYS A 237 -15.02 -20.34 -23.48
N LEU A 238 -14.68 -20.51 -24.75
CA LEU A 238 -15.54 -20.15 -25.87
C LEU A 238 -16.34 -21.38 -26.28
N VAL A 239 -17.65 -21.25 -26.30
CA VAL A 239 -18.55 -22.36 -26.63
C VAL A 239 -18.60 -22.45 -28.16
N GLY A 240 -17.86 -23.40 -28.70
CA GLY A 240 -17.77 -23.65 -30.14
C GLY A 240 -19.10 -24.10 -30.76
N ASN A 241 -19.09 -24.23 -32.09
CA ASN A 241 -20.21 -24.71 -32.89
C ASN A 241 -20.57 -26.18 -32.66
#